data_AF-I0H6L7-F1
#
_entry.id   AF-I0H6L7-F1
#
_cell.length_a   1.000
_cell.length_b   1.000
_cell.length_c   1.000
_cell.angle_alpha   90.00
_cell.angle_beta   90.00
_cell.angle_gamma   90.00
#
_symmetry.space_group_name_H-M   'P 1'
#
loop_
_entity.id
_entity.type
_entity.pdbx_description
1 polymer ?
#
loop_
_entity_poly.entity_id
_entity_poly.type
_entity_poly.pdbx_seq_one_letter_code
_entity_poly.pdbx_strand_id
1 'polypeptide(L)'
;MGLFSGRAAGTDEGRARAERARGKAAQAGVDVRGALAVGHMLDAGASVYLLIFPDRLELVSTGQIGLRTGAGRSTIPLDQVGGVSARDGLLRGILMIDVGGTTVEFTTHRAAAEHLRALIAERLGKPAPSADLLRNLEELHRAGVLSDEEYRAKRAGLL
;
A
#
# COMPACT_ATOMS: atom_id res chain seq x y z
N MET A 1 16.32 31.97 7.54
CA MET A 1 15.32 31.35 8.44
C MET A 1 13.97 31.46 7.74
N GLY A 2 13.19 30.44 7.39
CA GLY A 2 13.16 29.01 7.67
C GLY A 2 11.69 28.59 7.52
N LEU A 3 11.25 28.24 6.31
CA LEU A 3 9.85 27.91 5.99
C LEU A 3 9.75 26.83 4.91
N PHE A 4 10.29 25.62 5.16
CA PHE A 4 10.03 24.45 4.29
C PHE A 4 9.89 23.12 5.07
N SER A 5 9.81 23.12 6.41
CA SER A 5 9.78 21.85 7.17
C SER A 5 8.43 21.11 7.15
N GLY A 6 7.34 21.74 6.71
CA GLY A 6 6.00 21.13 6.73
C GLY A 6 5.81 19.95 5.77
N ARG A 7 6.47 19.96 4.60
CA ARG A 7 6.25 18.93 3.57
C ARG A 7 7.01 17.63 3.86
N ALA A 8 8.21 17.74 4.44
CA ALA A 8 9.00 16.58 4.87
C ALA A 8 8.37 15.88 6.09
N ALA A 9 7.84 16.64 7.05
CA ALA A 9 7.17 16.09 8.23
C ALA A 9 5.92 15.27 7.86
N GLY A 10 5.13 15.74 6.86
CA GLY A 10 3.96 15.00 6.37
C GLY A 10 4.31 13.69 5.65
N THR A 11 5.43 13.66 4.92
CA THR A 11 5.90 12.43 4.25
C THR A 11 6.44 11.39 5.24
N ASP A 12 7.13 11.82 6.29
CA ASP A 12 7.66 10.92 7.32
C ASP A 12 6.52 10.34 8.18
N GLU A 13 5.52 11.15 8.54
CA GLU A 13 4.35 10.65 9.25
C GLU A 13 3.57 9.65 8.40
N GLY A 14 3.33 9.96 7.12
CA GLY A 14 2.62 9.07 6.20
C GLY A 14 3.30 7.71 6.07
N ARG A 15 4.64 7.70 5.93
CA ARG A 15 5.44 6.46 5.90
C ARG A 15 5.36 5.71 7.23
N ALA A 16 5.53 6.38 8.37
CA ALA A 16 5.44 5.75 9.69
C ALA A 16 4.04 5.17 9.97
N ARG A 17 2.98 5.74 9.40
CA ARG A 17 1.62 5.20 9.46
C ARG A 17 1.48 3.96 8.58
N ALA A 18 2.03 3.99 7.37
CA ALA A 18 2.03 2.84 6.46
C ALA A 18 2.80 1.65 7.05
N GLU A 19 3.93 1.88 7.71
CA GLU A 19 4.68 0.81 8.39
C GLU A 19 3.92 0.23 9.59
N ARG A 20 3.23 1.07 10.36
CA ARG A 20 2.31 0.58 11.41
C ARG A 20 1.18 -0.25 10.83
N ALA A 21 0.61 0.16 9.69
CA ALA A 21 -0.44 -0.60 9.01
C ALA A 21 0.08 -1.95 8.48
N ARG A 22 1.30 -1.97 7.93
CA ARG A 22 2.00 -3.20 7.50
C ARG A 22 2.17 -4.18 8.67
N GLY A 23 2.63 -3.70 9.82
CA GLY A 23 2.75 -4.51 11.03
C GLY A 23 1.42 -5.11 11.49
N LYS A 24 0.34 -4.30 11.48
CA LYS A 24 -1.02 -4.77 11.80
C LYS A 24 -1.55 -5.81 10.81
N ALA A 25 -1.29 -5.62 9.52
CA ALA A 25 -1.70 -6.55 8.47
C ALA A 25 -1.01 -7.92 8.65
N ALA A 26 0.30 -7.91 8.90
CA ALA A 26 1.06 -9.13 9.18
C ALA A 26 0.56 -9.86 10.43
N GLN A 27 0.27 -9.12 11.52
CA GLN A 27 -0.33 -9.69 12.73
C GLN A 27 -1.73 -10.30 12.49
N ALA A 28 -2.48 -9.74 11.53
CA ALA A 28 -3.78 -10.26 11.11
C ALA A 28 -3.69 -11.41 10.09
N GLY A 29 -2.48 -11.93 9.79
CA GLY A 29 -2.27 -13.03 8.86
C GLY A 29 -2.31 -12.62 7.38
N VAL A 30 -2.30 -11.33 7.07
CA VAL A 30 -2.25 -10.83 5.70
C VAL A 30 -0.82 -10.93 5.16
N ASP A 31 -0.66 -11.56 4.00
CA ASP A 31 0.63 -11.60 3.31
C ASP A 31 0.97 -10.21 2.73
N VAL A 32 1.91 -9.51 3.39
CA VAL A 32 2.40 -8.18 2.99
C VAL A 32 3.75 -8.22 2.27
N ARG A 33 4.26 -9.42 1.96
CA ARG A 33 5.53 -9.60 1.25
C ARG A 33 5.47 -8.95 -0.12
N GLY A 34 6.57 -8.37 -0.60
CA GLY A 34 6.59 -7.63 -1.86
C GLY A 34 5.86 -6.28 -1.88
N ALA A 35 4.95 -5.99 -0.94
CA ALA A 35 4.22 -4.72 -0.89
C ALA A 35 5.17 -3.53 -0.63
N LEU A 36 4.96 -2.44 -1.37
CA LEU A 36 5.65 -1.16 -1.25
C LEU A 36 5.14 -0.37 -0.05
N ALA A 37 3.82 -0.33 0.13
CA ALA A 37 3.18 0.30 1.27
C ALA A 37 1.86 -0.39 1.61
N VAL A 38 1.41 -0.17 2.85
CA VAL A 38 0.14 -0.72 3.35
C VAL A 38 -0.69 0.41 3.95
N GLY A 39 -1.93 0.56 3.51
CA GLY A 39 -2.97 1.35 4.15
C GLY A 39 -3.81 0.47 5.07
N HIS A 40 -4.37 1.07 6.12
CA HIS A 40 -5.33 0.39 7.00
C HIS A 40 -6.55 1.29 7.23
N MET A 41 -7.73 0.70 7.12
CA MET A 41 -9.00 1.30 7.50
C MET A 41 -9.85 0.33 8.32
N LEU A 42 -10.80 0.89 9.06
CA LEU A 42 -11.85 0.15 9.72
C LEU A 42 -13.15 0.44 8.98
N ASP A 43 -13.81 -0.62 8.53
CA ASP A 43 -15.09 -0.58 7.84
C ASP A 43 -16.08 -1.53 8.49
N ALA A 44 -17.20 -1.02 8.98
CA ALA A 44 -18.22 -1.80 9.71
C ALA A 44 -17.67 -2.76 10.80
N GLY A 45 -16.56 -2.39 11.45
CA GLY A 45 -15.89 -3.22 12.47
C GLY A 45 -14.88 -4.23 11.92
N ALA A 46 -14.78 -4.38 10.59
CA ALA A 46 -13.74 -5.15 9.92
C ALA A 46 -12.50 -4.30 9.66
N SER A 47 -11.31 -4.89 9.82
CA SER A 47 -10.07 -4.30 9.33
C SER A 47 -9.95 -4.55 7.84
N VAL A 48 -9.76 -3.48 7.07
CA VAL A 48 -9.49 -3.53 5.64
C VAL A 48 -8.11 -2.94 5.38
N TYR A 49 -7.29 -3.68 4.66
CA TYR A 49 -5.93 -3.32 4.31
C TYR A 49 -5.82 -3.06 2.80
N LEU A 50 -5.18 -1.96 2.43
CA LEU A 50 -4.81 -1.69 1.05
C LEU A 50 -3.32 -1.96 0.90
N LEU A 51 -2.93 -2.98 0.16
CA LEU A 51 -1.55 -3.31 -0.14
C LEU A 51 -1.23 -2.74 -1.52
N ILE A 52 -0.18 -1.93 -1.59
CA ILE A 52 0.31 -1.40 -2.85
C ILE A 52 1.51 -2.25 -3.27
N PHE A 53 1.37 -2.99 -4.36
CA PHE A 53 2.46 -3.72 -5.00
C PHE A 53 2.98 -2.93 -6.19
N PRO A 54 4.15 -3.33 -6.74
CA PRO A 54 4.72 -2.66 -7.90
C PRO A 54 3.89 -2.80 -9.19
N ASP A 55 3.06 -3.83 -9.28
CA ASP A 55 2.28 -4.25 -10.44
C ASP A 55 0.76 -4.22 -10.22
N ARG A 56 0.31 -4.18 -8.96
CA ARG A 56 -1.11 -4.27 -8.59
C ARG A 56 -1.41 -3.62 -7.24
N LEU A 57 -2.68 -3.45 -6.93
CA LEU A 57 -3.21 -3.10 -5.63
C LEU A 57 -4.00 -4.30 -5.11
N GLU A 58 -3.92 -4.58 -3.82
CA GLU A 58 -4.77 -5.59 -3.19
C GLU A 58 -5.55 -4.97 -2.02
N LEU A 59 -6.87 -5.16 -2.01
CA LEU A 59 -7.73 -4.84 -0.89
C LEU A 59 -8.04 -6.13 -0.14
N VAL A 60 -7.65 -6.19 1.13
CA VAL A 60 -7.82 -7.38 1.97
C VAL A 60 -8.68 -7.01 3.18
N SER A 61 -9.85 -7.60 3.30
CA SER A 61 -10.71 -7.50 4.49
C SER A 61 -10.51 -8.72 5.39
N THR A 62 -10.23 -8.49 6.67
CA THR A 62 -9.98 -9.54 7.67
C THR A 62 -11.15 -9.71 8.66
N GLY A 63 -12.30 -9.06 8.43
CA GLY A 63 -13.47 -9.17 9.31
C GLY A 63 -14.57 -10.11 8.81
N GLN A 64 -15.48 -10.48 9.72
CA GLN A 64 -16.74 -11.15 9.39
C GLN A 64 -17.85 -10.11 9.17
N ILE A 65 -18.46 -10.09 7.99
CA ILE A 65 -19.64 -9.27 7.69
C ILE A 65 -20.89 -10.10 8.09
N GLY A 66 -21.22 -10.16 9.39
CA GLY A 66 -22.42 -10.85 9.89
C GLY A 66 -22.52 -12.34 9.54
N LEU A 67 -23.75 -12.85 9.32
CA LEU A 67 -24.07 -14.26 8.97
C LEU A 67 -23.53 -14.73 7.61
N ARG A 68 -22.80 -13.89 6.87
CA ARG A 68 -22.08 -14.26 5.65
C ARG A 68 -20.58 -14.15 5.90
N THR A 69 -19.93 -15.30 5.97
CA THR A 69 -18.47 -15.43 5.97
C THR A 69 -17.90 -14.80 4.71
N GLY A 70 -16.92 -13.91 4.85
CA GLY A 70 -16.18 -13.43 3.69
C GLY A 70 -15.07 -12.45 4.04
N ALA A 71 -14.00 -12.94 4.67
CA ALA A 71 -12.70 -12.33 4.42
C ALA A 71 -12.50 -12.30 2.90
N GLY A 72 -12.33 -11.11 2.35
CA GLY A 72 -12.33 -10.87 0.91
C GLY A 72 -10.99 -10.30 0.48
N ARG A 73 -10.43 -10.84 -0.60
CA ARG A 73 -9.29 -10.24 -1.29
C ARG A 73 -9.75 -9.81 -2.67
N SER A 74 -9.59 -8.53 -2.97
CA SER A 74 -9.77 -7.97 -4.31
C SER A 74 -8.41 -7.53 -4.84
N THR A 75 -8.08 -7.92 -6.06
CA THR A 75 -6.83 -7.57 -6.73
C THR A 75 -7.12 -6.67 -7.91
N ILE A 76 -6.47 -5.52 -7.97
CA ILE A 76 -6.62 -4.50 -9.01
C ILE A 76 -5.26 -4.32 -9.69
N PRO A 77 -5.07 -4.85 -10.90
CA PRO A 77 -3.88 -4.56 -11.70
C PRO A 77 -3.65 -3.05 -11.88
N LEU A 78 -2.41 -2.57 -11.80
CA LEU A 78 -2.12 -1.13 -11.91
C LEU A 78 -2.41 -0.56 -13.32
N ASP A 79 -2.43 -1.39 -14.36
CA ASP A 79 -2.82 -1.00 -15.72
C ASP A 79 -4.33 -0.69 -15.85
N GLN A 80 -5.14 -1.16 -14.90
CA GLN A 80 -6.58 -0.84 -14.81
C GLN A 80 -6.85 0.43 -14.01
N VAL A 81 -5.85 0.98 -13.32
CA VAL A 81 -5.99 2.19 -12.52
C VAL A 81 -5.84 3.40 -13.45
N GLY A 82 -6.94 4.10 -13.69
CA GLY A 82 -6.97 5.32 -14.52
C GLY A 82 -6.46 6.56 -13.80
N GLY A 83 -6.49 6.56 -12.47
CA GLY A 83 -6.08 7.70 -11.67
C GLY A 83 -6.12 7.44 -10.17
N VAL A 84 -5.43 8.28 -9.41
CA VAL A 84 -5.48 8.27 -7.95
C VAL A 84 -5.46 9.69 -7.42
N SER A 85 -6.38 9.99 -6.51
CA SER A 85 -6.45 11.27 -5.82
C SER A 85 -6.65 11.05 -4.31
N ALA A 86 -6.37 12.07 -3.52
CA ALA A 86 -6.68 12.06 -2.10
C ALA A 86 -7.43 13.34 -1.76
N ARG A 87 -8.42 13.21 -0.88
CA ARG A 87 -9.20 14.31 -0.35
C ARG A 87 -9.16 14.30 1.17
N ASP A 88 -9.21 15.48 1.75
CA ASP A 88 -9.34 15.64 3.19
C ASP A 88 -10.81 15.49 3.60
N GLY A 89 -11.10 14.49 4.43
CA GLY A 89 -12.32 14.42 5.24
C GLY A 89 -12.10 15.10 6.59
N LEU A 90 -13.18 15.30 7.37
CA LEU A 90 -13.16 16.08 8.61
C LEU A 90 -12.10 15.60 9.63
N LEU A 91 -11.90 14.28 9.75
CA LEU A 91 -10.95 13.64 10.69
C LEU A 91 -10.00 12.63 10.02
N ARG A 92 -10.19 12.37 8.72
CA ARG A 92 -9.52 11.29 7.98
C ARG A 92 -9.17 11.77 6.58
N GLY A 93 -8.21 11.12 5.94
CA GLY A 93 -7.98 11.26 4.50
C GLY A 93 -8.72 10.17 3.75
N ILE A 94 -9.23 10.49 2.58
CA ILE A 94 -9.90 9.53 1.71
C ILE A 94 -9.08 9.44 0.43
N LEU A 95 -8.54 8.26 0.16
CA LEU A 95 -7.87 7.91 -1.08
C LEU A 95 -8.94 7.44 -2.08
N MET A 96 -8.96 8.03 -3.26
CA MET A 96 -9.88 7.70 -4.34
C MET A 96 -9.07 7.11 -5.50
N ILE A 97 -9.39 5.90 -5.90
CA ILE A 97 -8.67 5.14 -6.92
C ILE A 97 -9.65 4.86 -8.06
N ASP A 98 -9.39 5.42 -9.24
CA ASP A 98 -10.24 5.24 -10.41
C ASP A 98 -9.84 3.97 -11.14
N VAL A 99 -10.77 3.02 -11.27
CA VAL A 99 -10.55 1.69 -11.85
C VAL A 99 -11.67 1.39 -12.83
N GLY A 100 -11.35 1.26 -14.12
CA GLY A 100 -12.32 0.84 -15.14
C GLY A 100 -13.63 1.66 -15.17
N GLY A 101 -13.57 2.96 -14.87
CA GLY A 101 -14.73 3.86 -14.82
C GLY A 101 -15.49 3.88 -13.49
N THR A 102 -15.03 3.14 -12.47
CA THR A 102 -15.55 3.19 -11.09
C THR A 102 -14.50 3.74 -10.14
N THR A 103 -14.90 4.51 -9.14
CA THR A 103 -13.98 4.99 -8.10
C THR A 103 -14.09 4.11 -6.86
N VAL A 104 -12.95 3.56 -6.42
CA VAL A 104 -12.80 2.85 -5.14
C VAL A 104 -12.33 3.84 -4.09
N GLU A 105 -13.09 3.98 -3.00
CA GLU A 105 -12.71 4.84 -1.87
C GLU A 105 -12.04 4.03 -0.75
N PHE A 106 -10.92 4.55 -0.23
CA PHE A 106 -10.20 3.97 0.90
C PHE A 106 -9.92 5.04 1.95
N THR A 107 -10.52 4.91 3.14
CA THR A 107 -10.47 5.94 4.19
C THR A 107 -9.38 5.64 5.22
N THR A 108 -8.36 6.48 5.33
CA THR A 108 -7.24 6.30 6.28
C THR A 108 -6.87 7.62 6.97
N HIS A 109 -5.74 7.68 7.67
CA HIS A 109 -5.20 8.93 8.20
C HIS A 109 -4.80 9.87 7.06
N ARG A 110 -4.99 11.20 7.20
CA ARG A 110 -4.67 12.18 6.14
C ARG A 110 -3.25 12.04 5.58
N ALA A 111 -2.25 12.03 6.46
CA ALA A 111 -0.86 11.82 6.05
C ALA A 111 -0.62 10.47 5.34
N ALA A 112 -1.34 9.42 5.74
CA ALA A 112 -1.25 8.12 5.08
C ALA A 112 -1.92 8.17 3.70
N ALA A 113 -3.08 8.81 3.56
CA ALA A 113 -3.78 8.94 2.27
C ALA A 113 -2.90 9.65 1.24
N GLU A 114 -2.26 10.77 1.60
CA GLU A 114 -1.33 11.46 0.71
C GLU A 114 -0.10 10.63 0.37
N HIS A 115 0.47 9.92 1.34
CA HIS A 115 1.61 9.05 1.09
C HIS A 115 1.26 7.90 0.13
N LEU A 116 0.13 7.24 0.35
CA LEU A 116 -0.35 6.15 -0.51
C LEU A 116 -0.69 6.68 -1.91
N ARG A 117 -1.35 7.84 -2.03
CA ARG A 117 -1.61 8.50 -3.32
C ARG A 117 -0.33 8.77 -4.09
N ALA A 118 0.67 9.38 -3.43
CA ALA A 118 1.94 9.69 -4.07
C ALA A 118 2.64 8.43 -4.58
N LEU A 119 2.62 7.34 -3.80
CA LEU A 119 3.25 6.08 -4.15
C LEU A 119 2.52 5.37 -5.31
N ILE A 120 1.19 5.34 -5.30
CA ILE A 120 0.40 4.80 -6.42
C ILE A 120 0.67 5.63 -7.68
N ALA A 121 0.60 6.95 -7.59
CA ALA A 121 0.84 7.86 -8.72
C ALA A 121 2.25 7.71 -9.31
N GLU A 122 3.26 7.47 -8.47
CA GLU A 122 4.62 7.19 -8.92
C GLU A 122 4.71 5.87 -9.72
N ARG A 123 3.90 4.87 -9.36
CA ARG A 123 3.88 3.57 -10.02
C ARG A 123 3.02 3.55 -11.29
N LEU A 124 2.04 4.44 -11.43
CA LEU A 124 1.24 4.55 -12.65
C LEU A 124 2.14 4.87 -13.84
N GLY A 125 2.03 4.07 -14.90
CA GLY A 125 2.82 4.23 -16.13
C GLY A 125 4.26 3.71 -16.05
N LYS A 126 4.74 3.25 -14.89
CA LYS A 126 6.00 2.50 -14.82
C LYS A 126 5.76 1.05 -15.23
N PRO A 127 6.68 0.41 -15.97
CA PRO A 127 6.57 -1.02 -16.25
C PRO A 127 6.49 -1.78 -14.92
N ALA A 128 5.58 -2.76 -14.88
CA ALA A 128 5.50 -3.68 -13.76
C ALA A 128 6.82 -4.46 -13.70
N PRO A 129 7.57 -4.40 -12.58
CA PRO A 129 8.70 -5.30 -12.41
C PRO A 129 8.19 -6.74 -12.40
N SER A 130 8.99 -7.64 -12.95
CA SER A 130 8.66 -9.06 -12.95
C SER A 130 8.40 -9.54 -11.51
N ALA A 131 7.17 -9.97 -11.24
CA ALA A 131 6.75 -10.46 -9.93
C ALA A 131 7.59 -11.66 -9.49
N ASP A 132 8.03 -12.49 -10.45
CA ASP A 132 8.90 -13.63 -10.19
C ASP A 132 10.31 -13.18 -9.78
N LEU A 133 10.80 -12.10 -10.37
CA LEU A 133 12.12 -11.56 -10.06
C LEU A 133 12.15 -10.92 -8.66
N LEU A 134 11.08 -10.23 -8.26
CA LEU A 134 10.93 -9.70 -6.90
C LEU A 134 10.79 -10.83 -5.86
N ARG A 135 10.03 -11.88 -6.17
CA ARG A 135 9.88 -13.05 -5.29
C ARG A 135 11.21 -13.76 -5.08
N ASN A 136 11.95 -14.00 -6.17
CA ASN A 136 13.28 -14.62 -6.11
C ASN A 136 14.25 -13.80 -5.25
N LEU A 137 14.25 -12.47 -5.35
CA LEU A 137 15.10 -11.63 -4.49
C LEU A 137 14.75 -11.77 -3.01
N GLU A 138 13.47 -11.83 -2.67
CA GLU A 138 13.01 -11.99 -1.28
C GLU A 138 13.32 -13.39 -0.73
N GLU A 139 13.24 -14.43 -1.58
CA GLU A 139 13.66 -15.79 -1.24
C GLU A 139 15.16 -15.89 -0.98
N LEU A 140 15.99 -15.27 -1.84
CA LEU A 140 17.44 -15.24 -1.66
C LEU A 140 17.87 -14.50 -0.40
N HIS A 141 17.21 -13.38 -0.08
CA HIS A 141 17.44 -12.65 1.16
C HIS A 141 17.09 -13.50 2.40
N ARG A 142 15.93 -14.16 2.40
CA ARG A 142 15.52 -15.04 3.50
C ARG A 142 16.43 -16.26 3.66
N ALA A 143 16.94 -16.81 2.55
CA ALA A 143 17.91 -17.89 2.57
C ALA A 143 19.30 -17.45 3.08
N GLY A 144 19.48 -16.15 3.40
CA GLY A 144 20.75 -15.59 3.84
C GLY A 144 21.79 -15.47 2.73
N VAL A 145 21.38 -15.62 1.46
CA VAL A 145 22.27 -15.51 0.29
C VAL A 145 22.57 -14.05 -0.01
N LEU A 146 21.60 -13.16 0.21
CA LEU A 146 21.79 -11.71 0.12
C LEU A 146 21.81 -11.12 1.53
N SER A 147 22.72 -10.17 1.77
CA SER A 147 22.65 -9.31 2.95
C SER A 147 21.47 -8.32 2.85
N ASP A 148 21.09 -7.72 3.98
CA ASP A 148 20.04 -6.68 4.04
C ASP A 148 20.33 -5.52 3.10
N GLU A 149 21.59 -5.12 2.97
CA GLU A 149 22.02 -4.02 2.12
C GLU A 149 21.92 -4.38 0.64
N GLU A 150 22.39 -5.57 0.25
CA GLU A 150 22.32 -6.05 -1.14
C GLU A 150 20.88 -6.28 -1.59
N TYR A 151 20.04 -6.84 -0.72
CA TYR A 151 18.62 -7.01 -0.99
C TYR A 151 17.96 -5.64 -1.24
N ARG A 152 18.22 -4.65 -0.39
CA ARG A 152 17.67 -3.29 -0.56
C ARG A 152 18.14 -2.65 -1.86
N ALA A 153 19.42 -2.73 -2.18
CA ALA A 153 19.98 -2.16 -3.41
C ALA A 153 19.38 -2.81 -4.67
N LYS A 154 19.33 -4.15 -4.71
CA LYS A 154 18.76 -4.89 -5.85
C LYS A 154 17.26 -4.64 -6.00
N ARG A 155 16.53 -4.58 -4.89
CA ARG A 155 15.10 -4.27 -4.89
C ARG A 155 14.83 -2.84 -5.34
N ALA A 156 15.63 -1.87 -4.90
CA ALA A 156 15.50 -0.47 -5.32
C ALA A 156 15.72 -0.29 -6.83
N GLY A 157 16.63 -1.06 -7.44
CA GLY A 157 16.85 -1.02 -8.89
C GLY A 157 15.69 -1.56 -9.74
N LEU A 158 14.71 -2.23 -9.13
CA LEU A 158 13.56 -2.82 -9.82
C LEU A 158 12.25 -2.04 -9.64
N LEU A 159 12.21 -1.03 -8.76
CA LEU A 159 11.00 -0.31 -8.36
C LEU A 159 10.98 1.13 -8.90
#